data_AF-A0A4U2ZBE9-F1
#
_entry.id   AF-A0A4U2ZBE9-F1
#
_cell.length_a   1.000
_cell.length_b   1.000
_cell.length_c   1.000
_cell.angle_alpha   90.00
_cell.angle_beta   90.00
_cell.angle_gamma   90.00
#
_symmetry.space_group_name_H-M   'P 1'
#
loop_
_entity.id
_entity.type
_entity.pdbx_description
1 polymer ?
#
loop_
_entity_poly.entity_id
_entity_poly.type
_entity_poly.pdbx_seq_one_letter_code
_entity_poly.pdbx_strand_id
1 'polypeptide(L)'
;MNKTSTLTAQQRTDQIKSFQAELEILKDTDVVSLTAEQNEKIAKYHQNLLSNYSLEFDIDTTKNEKQLSLGMKIVSFLAALGLAFSIFFLFLQFWGDFKESTQVFILISTPTVLVFFTYYLSNKQNKDYYTKIAALLTFTTFVLNISMIAQIFNITPSPNASLIFSLFAFLLAYALNTRLLLGIGIIFFSFFLSAKVGVWGGAYWINFSNHPENFFPVALILFLLSFINHSKYTNFDVVYRYFSMFLFFLPVLILSNNGSISYINLAEDSIEGFYQVIGFAFSAFAIYIGIKKGLSEVTNMGNVFFVIFLYTKFFNWWWNWMPKYIFFLIIGISAVFILMILKRVRSELLKGKRENLL
;
A
#
# COMPACT_ATOMS: atom_id res chain seq x y z
N MET A 1 -13.10 12.98 -27.72
CA MET A 1 -12.89 13.64 -26.41
C MET A 1 -12.18 12.65 -25.49
N ASN A 2 -10.91 12.90 -25.16
CA ASN A 2 -10.21 12.10 -24.16
C ASN A 2 -10.96 12.26 -22.83
N LYS A 3 -11.44 11.16 -22.23
CA LYS A 3 -11.96 11.19 -20.86
C LYS A 3 -10.81 11.55 -19.93
N THR A 4 -10.71 12.82 -19.56
CA THR A 4 -9.80 13.27 -18.51
C THR A 4 -10.22 12.56 -17.22
N SER A 5 -9.33 11.76 -16.64
CA SER A 5 -9.60 11.14 -15.33
C SER A 5 -9.36 12.16 -14.22
N THR A 6 -10.00 12.00 -13.05
CA THR A 6 -9.75 12.83 -11.86
C THR A 6 -8.26 12.92 -11.53
N LEU A 7 -7.52 11.81 -11.69
CA LEU A 7 -6.07 11.79 -11.49
C LEU A 7 -5.33 12.69 -12.48
N THR A 8 -5.68 12.61 -13.76
CA THR A 8 -5.06 13.41 -14.82
C THR A 8 -5.35 14.89 -14.63
N ALA A 9 -6.57 15.23 -14.24
CA ALA A 9 -6.97 16.60 -13.94
C ALA A 9 -6.26 17.14 -12.68
N GLN A 10 -6.10 16.32 -11.62
CA GLN A 10 -5.31 16.71 -10.44
C GLN A 10 -3.82 16.91 -10.76
N GLN A 11 -3.22 16.01 -11.56
CA GLN A 11 -1.84 16.15 -12.04
C GLN A 11 -1.67 17.44 -12.84
N ARG A 12 -2.65 17.76 -13.70
CA ARG A 12 -2.62 18.99 -14.48
C ARG A 12 -2.76 20.24 -13.61
N THR A 13 -3.64 20.21 -12.60
CA THR A 13 -3.75 21.27 -11.58
C THR A 13 -2.41 21.52 -10.88
N ASP A 14 -1.70 20.45 -10.51
CA ASP A 14 -0.40 20.55 -9.84
C ASP A 14 0.71 21.10 -10.75
N GLN A 15 0.69 20.72 -12.04
CA GLN A 15 1.58 21.29 -13.05
C GLN A 15 1.34 22.79 -13.22
N ILE A 16 0.08 23.23 -13.30
CA ILE A 16 -0.28 24.64 -13.47
C ILE A 16 0.24 25.47 -12.31
N LYS A 17 0.06 24.99 -11.07
CA LYS A 17 0.59 25.68 -9.89
C LYS A 17 2.11 25.74 -9.87
N SER A 18 2.76 24.64 -10.25
CA SER A 18 4.23 24.59 -10.34
C SER A 18 4.73 25.59 -11.37
N PHE A 19 4.05 25.68 -12.53
CA PHE A 19 4.34 26.68 -13.55
C PHE A 19 4.10 28.11 -13.07
N GLN A 20 2.99 28.38 -12.37
CA GLN A 20 2.71 29.71 -11.82
C GLN A 20 3.79 30.16 -10.84
N ALA A 21 4.20 29.27 -9.93
CA ALA A 21 5.28 29.55 -8.98
C ALA A 21 6.63 29.80 -9.67
N GLU A 22 6.99 28.98 -10.66
CA GLU A 22 8.21 29.17 -11.43
C GLU A 22 8.17 30.48 -12.24
N LEU A 23 7.02 30.82 -12.83
CA LEU A 23 6.84 32.04 -13.60
C LEU A 23 7.03 33.30 -12.75
N GLU A 24 6.61 33.28 -11.47
CA GLU A 24 6.91 34.38 -10.54
C GLU A 24 8.42 34.52 -10.30
N ILE A 25 9.12 33.41 -10.04
CA ILE A 25 10.58 33.41 -9.85
C ILE A 25 11.30 33.95 -11.11
N LEU A 26 10.85 33.56 -12.30
CA LEU A 26 11.44 34.01 -13.58
C LEU A 26 11.21 35.49 -13.87
N LYS A 27 10.09 36.05 -13.38
CA LYS A 27 9.82 37.49 -13.44
C LYS A 27 10.70 38.25 -12.45
N ASP A 28 10.80 37.76 -11.21
CA ASP A 28 11.61 38.39 -10.16
C ASP A 28 13.11 38.37 -10.48
N THR A 29 13.55 37.39 -11.28
CA THR A 29 14.95 37.26 -11.74
C THR A 29 15.21 37.93 -13.10
N ASP A 30 14.25 38.68 -13.64
CA ASP A 30 14.32 39.37 -14.95
C ASP A 30 14.65 38.44 -16.14
N VAL A 31 14.47 37.13 -16.00
CA VAL A 31 14.69 36.15 -17.08
C VAL A 31 13.55 36.22 -18.11
N VAL A 32 12.34 36.54 -17.67
CA VAL A 32 11.15 36.64 -18.51
C VAL A 32 10.38 37.92 -18.19
N SER A 33 10.25 38.81 -19.19
CA SER A 33 9.40 40.00 -19.11
C SER A 33 8.16 39.82 -19.99
N LEU A 34 7.03 39.47 -19.35
CA LEU A 34 5.72 39.42 -20.00
C LEU A 34 5.01 40.76 -19.92
N THR A 35 4.31 41.15 -20.99
CA THR A 35 3.45 42.33 -20.92
C THR A 35 2.30 42.11 -19.94
N ALA A 36 1.72 43.19 -19.41
CA ALA A 36 0.57 43.11 -18.51
C ALA A 36 -0.59 42.30 -19.13
N GLU A 37 -0.83 42.50 -20.43
CA GLU A 37 -1.87 41.78 -21.19
C GLU A 37 -1.57 40.28 -21.32
N GLN A 38 -0.31 39.89 -21.53
CA GLN A 38 0.09 38.48 -21.59
C GLN A 38 -0.07 37.78 -20.24
N ASN A 39 0.32 38.46 -19.16
CA ASN A 39 0.14 37.97 -17.80
C ASN A 39 -1.33 37.73 -17.46
N GLU A 40 -2.20 38.67 -17.82
CA GLU A 40 -3.63 38.55 -17.60
C GLU A 40 -4.24 37.39 -18.40
N LYS A 41 -3.86 37.24 -19.68
CA LYS A 41 -4.32 36.12 -20.52
C LYS A 41 -3.95 34.76 -19.93
N ILE A 42 -2.71 34.59 -19.44
CA ILE A 42 -2.24 33.35 -18.82
C ILE A 42 -2.99 33.09 -17.51
N ALA A 43 -3.13 34.10 -16.66
CA ALA A 43 -3.84 33.99 -15.39
C ALA A 43 -5.30 33.57 -15.60
N LYS A 44 -5.99 34.23 -16.53
CA LYS A 44 -7.39 33.96 -16.88
C LYS A 44 -7.58 32.55 -17.47
N TYR A 45 -6.66 32.12 -18.33
CA TYR A 45 -6.67 30.75 -18.87
C TYR A 45 -6.54 29.71 -17.76
N HIS A 46 -5.55 29.86 -16.87
CA HIS A 46 -5.37 28.94 -15.74
C HIS A 46 -6.54 28.96 -14.77
N GLN A 47 -7.09 30.14 -14.46
CA GLN A 47 -8.25 30.25 -13.57
C GLN A 47 -9.49 29.54 -14.13
N ASN A 48 -9.79 29.72 -15.42
CA ASN A 48 -10.90 29.02 -16.07
C ASN A 48 -10.69 27.50 -16.07
N LEU A 49 -9.47 27.05 -16.35
CA LEU A 49 -9.17 25.63 -16.42
C LEU A 49 -9.22 24.95 -15.05
N LEU A 50 -8.72 25.62 -14.00
CA LEU A 50 -8.85 25.16 -12.61
C LEU A 50 -10.30 25.16 -12.12
N SER A 51 -11.08 26.18 -12.47
CA SER A 51 -12.52 26.24 -12.16
C SER A 51 -13.29 25.09 -12.81
N ASN A 52 -13.04 24.83 -14.10
CA ASN A 52 -13.65 23.71 -14.81
C ASN A 52 -13.30 22.36 -14.17
N TYR A 53 -12.03 22.17 -13.77
CA TYR A 53 -11.60 20.95 -13.08
C TYR A 53 -12.18 20.80 -11.68
N SER A 54 -12.33 21.88 -10.92
CA SER A 54 -12.98 21.87 -9.62
C SER A 54 -14.46 21.48 -9.73
N LEU A 55 -15.18 22.07 -10.70
CA LEU A 55 -16.59 21.79 -10.94
C LEU A 55 -16.84 20.37 -11.47
N GLU A 56 -15.99 19.88 -12.38
CA GLU A 56 -16.21 18.59 -13.05
C GLU A 56 -15.70 17.39 -12.23
N PHE A 57 -14.66 17.56 -11.41
CA PHE A 57 -13.95 16.43 -10.80
C PHE A 57 -13.71 16.54 -9.28
N ASP A 58 -14.23 17.57 -8.60
CA ASP A 58 -14.06 17.78 -7.14
C ASP A 58 -12.57 17.74 -6.72
N ILE A 59 -11.75 18.53 -7.41
CA ILE A 59 -10.28 18.50 -7.33
C ILE A 59 -9.76 19.55 -6.36
N ASP A 60 -8.72 19.20 -5.59
CA ASP A 60 -8.07 20.11 -4.65
C ASP A 60 -7.24 21.16 -5.42
N THR A 61 -7.75 22.38 -5.47
CA THR A 61 -7.16 23.56 -6.13
C THR A 61 -6.29 24.40 -5.22
N THR A 62 -6.26 24.18 -3.90
CA THR A 62 -5.34 24.87 -2.98
C THR A 62 -4.53 23.90 -2.10
N LYS A 63 -3.43 24.39 -1.49
CA LYS A 63 -2.67 23.58 -0.49
C LYS A 63 -3.52 23.27 0.74
N ASN A 64 -4.38 24.21 1.14
CA ASN A 64 -5.30 24.05 2.27
C ASN A 64 -6.37 22.99 1.97
N GLU A 65 -6.96 23.01 0.77
CA GLU A 65 -7.87 21.95 0.30
C GLU A 65 -7.20 20.58 0.34
N LYS A 66 -5.96 20.45 -0.14
CA LYS A 66 -5.21 19.18 -0.06
C LYS A 66 -5.05 18.68 1.37
N GLN A 67 -4.74 19.57 2.32
CA GLN A 67 -4.61 19.22 3.74
C GLN A 67 -5.97 18.80 4.34
N LEU A 68 -7.04 19.53 4.03
CA LEU A 68 -8.40 19.18 4.43
C LEU A 68 -8.85 17.84 3.84
N SER A 69 -8.56 17.57 2.57
CA SER A 69 -8.83 16.30 1.91
C SER A 69 -8.05 15.13 2.51
N LEU A 70 -6.83 15.37 2.98
CA LEU A 70 -6.10 14.37 3.77
C LEU A 70 -6.77 14.13 5.13
N GLY A 71 -7.22 15.19 5.81
CA GLY A 71 -8.03 15.09 7.02
C GLY A 71 -9.32 14.28 6.79
N MET A 72 -10.06 14.56 5.71
CA MET A 72 -11.26 13.82 5.33
C MET A 72 -10.99 12.33 5.07
N LYS A 73 -9.85 11.99 4.45
CA LYS A 73 -9.42 10.58 4.27
C LYS A 73 -9.21 9.87 5.60
N ILE A 74 -8.57 10.54 6.56
CA ILE A 74 -8.33 9.98 7.90
C ILE A 74 -9.65 9.82 8.66
N VAL A 75 -10.48 10.86 8.69
CA VAL A 75 -11.76 10.86 9.40
C VAL A 75 -12.72 9.82 8.80
N SER A 76 -12.81 9.73 7.46
CA SER A 76 -13.65 8.72 6.80
C SER A 76 -13.15 7.30 7.07
N PHE A 77 -11.84 7.06 7.08
CA PHE A 77 -11.28 5.77 7.47
C PHE A 77 -11.61 5.42 8.92
N LEU A 78 -11.43 6.36 9.85
CA LEU A 78 -11.75 6.16 11.26
C LEU A 78 -13.24 5.91 11.48
N ALA A 79 -14.11 6.64 10.76
CA ALA A 79 -15.55 6.40 10.77
C ALA A 79 -15.90 5.00 10.25
N ALA A 80 -15.29 4.57 9.15
CA ALA A 80 -15.51 3.24 8.59
C ALA A 80 -15.08 2.14 9.56
N LEU A 81 -13.92 2.28 10.21
CA LEU A 81 -13.47 1.35 11.25
C LEU A 81 -14.39 1.36 12.47
N GLY A 82 -14.75 2.54 12.98
CA GLY A 82 -15.65 2.66 14.13
C GLY A 82 -17.01 2.01 13.88
N LEU A 83 -17.60 2.23 12.70
CA LEU A 83 -18.85 1.59 12.30
C LEU A 83 -18.67 0.07 12.11
N ALA A 84 -17.57 -0.38 11.52
CA ALA A 84 -17.24 -1.80 11.37
C ALA A 84 -17.15 -2.51 12.73
N PHE A 85 -16.43 -1.93 13.69
CA PHE A 85 -16.35 -2.44 15.07
C PHE A 85 -17.71 -2.37 15.77
N SER A 86 -18.48 -1.29 15.59
CA SER A 86 -19.81 -1.17 16.17
C SER A 86 -20.72 -2.31 15.71
N ILE A 87 -20.71 -2.66 14.42
CA ILE A 87 -21.50 -3.78 13.90
C ILE A 87 -21.00 -5.10 14.49
N PHE A 88 -19.68 -5.31 14.54
CA PHE A 88 -19.08 -6.51 15.14
C PHE A 88 -19.52 -6.72 16.59
N PHE A 89 -19.42 -5.67 17.42
CA PHE A 89 -19.80 -5.75 18.83
C PHE A 89 -21.32 -5.88 19.01
N LEU A 90 -22.13 -5.24 18.16
CA LEU A 90 -23.58 -5.42 18.17
C LEU A 90 -23.95 -6.88 17.94
N PHE A 91 -23.29 -7.55 16.99
CA PHE A 91 -23.46 -8.99 16.81
C PHE A 91 -23.02 -9.72 18.07
N LEU A 92 -21.78 -9.55 18.56
CA LEU A 92 -21.32 -10.26 19.76
C LEU A 92 -22.24 -10.11 20.99
N GLN A 93 -22.84 -8.94 21.18
CA GLN A 93 -23.68 -8.67 22.34
C GLN A 93 -25.06 -9.32 22.26
N PHE A 94 -25.73 -9.26 21.10
CA PHE A 94 -27.13 -9.67 20.96
C PHE A 94 -27.32 -10.98 20.19
N TRP A 95 -26.27 -11.52 19.57
CA TRP A 95 -26.38 -12.66 18.67
C TRP A 95 -27.03 -13.89 19.32
N GLY A 96 -26.63 -14.19 20.56
CA GLY A 96 -27.14 -15.33 21.32
C GLY A 96 -28.62 -15.25 21.70
N ASP A 97 -29.22 -14.05 21.70
CA ASP A 97 -30.62 -13.83 22.10
C ASP A 97 -31.61 -14.07 20.94
N PHE A 98 -31.12 -14.11 19.70
CA PHE A 98 -31.97 -14.29 18.53
C PHE A 98 -32.27 -15.76 18.25
N LYS A 99 -33.51 -16.03 17.78
CA LYS A 99 -33.86 -17.33 17.20
C LYS A 99 -33.06 -17.57 15.91
N GLU A 100 -32.76 -18.82 15.60
CA GLU A 100 -31.99 -19.21 14.41
C GLU A 100 -32.56 -18.65 13.10
N SER A 101 -33.89 -18.66 12.93
CA SER A 101 -34.54 -18.09 11.74
C SER A 101 -34.30 -16.58 11.61
N THR A 102 -34.30 -15.85 12.73
CA THR A 102 -33.99 -14.42 12.77
C THR A 102 -32.52 -14.18 12.48
N GLN A 103 -31.62 -14.98 13.04
CA GLN A 103 -30.18 -14.91 12.76
C GLN A 103 -29.91 -15.09 11.26
N VAL A 104 -30.41 -16.16 10.65
CA VAL A 104 -30.22 -16.43 9.21
C VAL A 104 -30.80 -15.30 8.35
N PHE A 105 -31.99 -14.78 8.70
CA PHE A 105 -32.58 -13.65 8.00
C PHE A 105 -31.71 -12.38 8.06
N ILE A 106 -31.17 -12.05 9.24
CA ILE A 106 -30.25 -10.91 9.42
C ILE A 106 -28.97 -11.11 8.58
N LEU A 107 -28.41 -12.32 8.58
CA LEU A 107 -27.17 -12.64 7.87
C LEU A 107 -27.30 -12.54 6.35
N ILE A 108 -28.48 -12.84 5.79
CA ILE A 108 -28.75 -12.77 4.36
C ILE A 108 -29.14 -11.34 3.94
N SER A 109 -29.96 -10.66 4.74
CA SER A 109 -30.47 -9.32 4.41
C SER A 109 -29.39 -8.23 4.52
N THR A 110 -28.59 -8.24 5.59
CA THR A 110 -27.58 -7.20 5.87
C THR A 110 -26.58 -6.97 4.72
N PRO A 111 -25.89 -8.00 4.18
CA PRO A 111 -24.89 -7.79 3.13
C PRO A 111 -25.57 -7.41 1.81
N THR A 112 -26.77 -7.93 1.55
CA THR A 112 -27.56 -7.56 0.37
C THR A 112 -27.90 -6.07 0.39
N VAL A 113 -28.47 -5.59 1.50
CA VAL A 113 -28.81 -4.18 1.70
C VAL A 113 -27.56 -3.30 1.60
N LEU A 114 -26.44 -3.70 2.20
CA LEU A 114 -25.20 -2.93 2.17
C LEU A 114 -24.54 -2.89 0.78
N VAL A 115 -24.61 -3.96 -0.01
CA VAL A 115 -24.17 -3.95 -1.41
C VAL A 115 -25.02 -2.97 -2.22
N PHE A 116 -26.36 -3.02 -2.09
CA PHE A 116 -27.24 -2.07 -2.78
C PHE A 116 -27.00 -0.62 -2.33
N PHE A 117 -26.78 -0.41 -1.04
CA PHE A 117 -26.46 0.91 -0.49
C PHE A 117 -25.14 1.44 -1.02
N THR A 118 -24.10 0.60 -1.08
CA THR A 118 -22.79 0.95 -1.64
C THR A 118 -22.89 1.29 -3.12
N TYR A 119 -23.66 0.50 -3.89
CA TYR A 119 -23.93 0.79 -5.30
C TYR A 119 -24.70 2.10 -5.51
N TYR A 120 -25.71 2.35 -4.66
CA TYR A 120 -26.45 3.61 -4.70
C TYR A 120 -25.54 4.82 -4.44
N LEU A 121 -24.63 4.71 -3.47
CA LEU A 121 -23.65 5.76 -3.18
C LEU A 121 -22.61 5.91 -4.29
N SER A 122 -22.16 4.81 -4.91
CA SER A 122 -21.16 4.87 -5.99
C SER A 122 -21.66 5.61 -7.24
N ASN A 123 -22.98 5.63 -7.46
CA ASN A 123 -23.60 6.32 -8.59
C ASN A 123 -23.82 7.82 -8.33
N LYS A 124 -23.60 8.31 -7.10
CA LYS A 124 -23.72 9.75 -6.79
C LYS A 124 -22.38 10.45 -6.99
N GLN A 125 -22.38 11.49 -7.83
CA GLN A 125 -21.24 12.38 -8.01
C GLN A 125 -20.85 13.03 -6.66
N ASN A 126 -19.54 13.19 -6.42
CA ASN A 126 -18.94 13.86 -5.24
C ASN A 126 -19.10 13.14 -3.89
N LYS A 127 -19.34 11.81 -3.86
CA LYS A 127 -19.48 11.03 -2.61
C LYS A 127 -18.45 9.90 -2.46
N ASP A 128 -17.28 10.03 -3.07
CA ASP A 128 -16.25 8.98 -3.09
C ASP A 128 -15.83 8.52 -1.67
N TYR A 129 -15.74 9.45 -0.70
CA TYR A 129 -15.46 9.11 0.70
C TYR A 129 -16.54 8.22 1.34
N TYR A 130 -17.81 8.57 1.14
CA TYR A 130 -18.93 7.81 1.69
C TYR A 130 -19.08 6.44 1.02
N THR A 131 -18.83 6.36 -0.29
CA THR A 131 -18.79 5.09 -1.03
C THR A 131 -17.74 4.16 -0.45
N LYS A 132 -16.54 4.66 -0.12
CA LYS A 132 -15.47 3.85 0.49
C LYS A 132 -15.82 3.37 1.89
N ILE A 133 -16.48 4.21 2.70
CA ILE A 133 -17.01 3.81 4.02
C ILE A 133 -18.00 2.67 3.86
N ALA A 134 -19.00 2.84 2.99
CA ALA A 134 -20.03 1.84 2.74
C ALA A 134 -19.44 0.52 2.18
N ALA A 135 -18.43 0.61 1.32
CA ALA A 135 -17.73 -0.54 0.77
C ALA A 135 -16.98 -1.32 1.86
N LEU A 136 -16.30 -0.64 2.79
CA LEU A 136 -15.63 -1.30 3.91
C LEU A 136 -16.64 -1.96 4.86
N LEU A 137 -17.78 -1.32 5.11
CA LEU A 137 -18.86 -1.90 5.91
C LEU A 137 -19.45 -3.14 5.23
N THR A 138 -19.72 -3.06 3.93
CA THR A 138 -20.19 -4.19 3.13
C THR A 138 -19.22 -5.36 3.21
N PHE A 139 -17.92 -5.10 3.05
CA PHE A 139 -16.89 -6.12 3.20
C PHE A 139 -16.86 -6.72 4.62
N THR A 140 -16.85 -5.87 5.64
CA THR A 140 -16.79 -6.31 7.04
C THR A 140 -17.99 -7.18 7.39
N THR A 141 -19.20 -6.70 7.12
CA THR A 141 -20.43 -7.46 7.37
C THR A 141 -20.47 -8.77 6.59
N PHE A 142 -19.98 -8.81 5.35
CA PHE A 142 -19.86 -10.06 4.61
C PHE A 142 -18.95 -11.08 5.32
N VAL A 143 -17.75 -10.67 5.76
CA VAL A 143 -16.83 -11.54 6.51
C VAL A 143 -17.45 -12.03 7.82
N LEU A 144 -18.08 -11.11 8.57
CA LEU A 144 -18.76 -11.44 9.81
C LEU A 144 -19.90 -12.43 9.58
N ASN A 145 -20.69 -12.23 8.53
CA ASN A 145 -21.86 -13.06 8.29
C ASN A 145 -21.46 -14.50 7.92
N ILE A 146 -20.46 -14.66 7.06
CA ILE A 146 -19.91 -16.00 6.75
C ILE A 146 -19.37 -16.66 8.02
N SER A 147 -18.68 -15.91 8.88
CA SER A 147 -18.13 -16.44 10.14
C SER A 147 -19.24 -16.87 11.11
N MET A 148 -20.33 -16.11 11.22
CA MET A 148 -21.47 -16.42 12.07
C MET A 148 -22.29 -17.60 11.53
N ILE A 149 -22.50 -17.69 10.22
CA ILE A 149 -23.12 -18.86 9.57
C ILE A 149 -22.30 -20.12 9.87
N ALA A 150 -20.97 -20.03 9.75
CA ALA A 150 -20.09 -21.16 10.04
C ALA A 150 -20.23 -21.61 11.51
N GLN A 151 -20.39 -20.68 12.46
CA GLN A 151 -20.64 -21.02 13.86
C GLN A 151 -22.00 -21.68 14.08
N ILE A 152 -23.08 -21.16 13.48
CA ILE A 152 -24.44 -21.73 13.58
C ILE A 152 -24.45 -23.18 13.10
N PHE A 153 -23.85 -23.45 11.93
CA PHE A 153 -23.84 -24.79 11.34
C PHE A 153 -22.64 -25.65 11.78
N ASN A 154 -21.87 -25.20 12.77
CA ASN A 154 -20.68 -25.89 13.28
C ASN A 154 -19.69 -26.32 12.18
N ILE A 155 -19.50 -25.46 11.16
CA ILE A 155 -18.58 -25.68 10.06
C ILE A 155 -17.15 -25.51 10.56
N THR A 156 -16.31 -26.50 10.30
CA THR A 156 -14.90 -26.46 10.73
C THR A 156 -14.15 -25.29 10.04
N PRO A 157 -13.42 -24.47 10.80
CA PRO A 157 -12.58 -23.40 10.25
C PRO A 157 -11.61 -23.94 9.20
N SER A 158 -11.53 -23.25 8.06
CA SER A 158 -10.67 -23.67 6.94
C SER A 158 -10.08 -22.46 6.22
N PRO A 159 -8.91 -22.62 5.56
CA PRO A 159 -8.28 -21.52 4.83
C PRO A 159 -9.12 -21.06 3.63
N ASN A 160 -10.02 -21.90 3.12
CA ASN A 160 -10.88 -21.58 1.98
C ASN A 160 -11.81 -20.38 2.25
N ALA A 161 -12.17 -20.13 3.51
CA ALA A 161 -12.94 -18.94 3.88
C ALA A 161 -12.19 -17.65 3.51
N SER A 162 -10.88 -17.60 3.76
CA SER A 162 -10.04 -16.46 3.41
C SER A 162 -9.96 -16.23 1.90
N LEU A 163 -10.04 -17.28 1.07
CA LEU A 163 -10.15 -17.11 -0.38
C LEU A 163 -11.44 -16.36 -0.75
N ILE A 164 -12.58 -16.78 -0.20
CA ILE A 164 -13.88 -16.13 -0.44
C ILE A 164 -13.83 -14.66 -0.03
N PHE A 165 -13.23 -14.36 1.13
CA PHE A 165 -13.03 -12.99 1.58
C PHE A 165 -12.14 -12.19 0.62
N SER A 166 -11.04 -12.77 0.15
CA SER A 166 -10.15 -12.10 -0.80
C SER A 166 -10.83 -11.79 -2.13
N LEU A 167 -11.62 -12.73 -2.67
CA LEU A 167 -12.34 -12.56 -3.92
C LEU A 167 -13.37 -11.43 -3.80
N PHE A 168 -14.14 -11.40 -2.71
CA PHE A 168 -15.11 -10.34 -2.49
C PHE A 168 -14.45 -8.97 -2.30
N ALA A 169 -13.34 -8.91 -1.55
CA ALA A 169 -12.55 -7.69 -1.40
C ALA A 169 -12.01 -7.19 -2.76
N PHE A 170 -11.48 -8.08 -3.61
CA PHE A 170 -11.03 -7.71 -4.95
C PHE A 170 -12.18 -7.21 -5.82
N LEU A 171 -13.33 -7.90 -5.82
CA LEU A 171 -14.50 -7.45 -6.57
C LEU A 171 -14.90 -6.03 -6.19
N LEU A 172 -15.01 -5.73 -4.89
CA LEU A 172 -15.33 -4.38 -4.41
C LEU A 172 -14.21 -3.39 -4.74
N ALA A 173 -12.95 -3.77 -4.58
CA ALA A 173 -11.81 -2.91 -4.88
C ALA A 173 -11.79 -2.48 -6.35
N TYR A 174 -11.96 -3.43 -7.27
CA TYR A 174 -11.97 -3.19 -8.71
C TYR A 174 -13.26 -2.52 -9.20
N ALA A 175 -14.40 -2.77 -8.55
CA ALA A 175 -15.66 -2.07 -8.86
C ALA A 175 -15.62 -0.60 -8.43
N LEU A 176 -15.00 -0.31 -7.29
CA LEU A 176 -15.05 1.01 -6.63
C LEU A 176 -13.70 1.74 -6.62
N ASN A 177 -12.70 1.27 -7.37
CA ASN A 177 -11.35 1.82 -7.44
C ASN A 177 -10.73 2.10 -6.05
N THR A 178 -10.93 1.19 -5.08
CA THR A 178 -10.58 1.41 -3.67
C THR A 178 -9.32 0.63 -3.28
N ARG A 179 -8.22 1.36 -3.08
CA ARG A 179 -6.90 0.81 -2.71
C ARG A 179 -6.88 0.07 -1.37
N LEU A 180 -7.66 0.53 -0.39
CA LEU A 180 -7.74 -0.11 0.92
C LEU A 180 -8.29 -1.54 0.80
N LEU A 181 -9.39 -1.71 0.07
CA LEU A 181 -10.00 -3.03 -0.16
C LEU A 181 -9.10 -3.92 -1.01
N LEU A 182 -8.34 -3.36 -1.95
CA LEU A 182 -7.31 -4.11 -2.67
C LEU A 182 -6.28 -4.69 -1.69
N GLY A 183 -5.75 -3.86 -0.79
CA GLY A 183 -4.80 -4.30 0.23
C GLY A 183 -5.39 -5.36 1.17
N ILE A 184 -6.64 -5.18 1.62
CA ILE A 184 -7.37 -6.17 2.43
C ILE A 184 -7.51 -7.50 1.66
N GLY A 185 -7.90 -7.45 0.38
CA GLY A 185 -8.00 -8.62 -0.48
C GLY A 185 -6.65 -9.34 -0.62
N ILE A 186 -5.56 -8.59 -0.81
CA ILE A 186 -4.20 -9.15 -0.83
C ILE A 186 -3.88 -9.84 0.49
N ILE A 187 -4.19 -9.24 1.64
CA ILE A 187 -3.93 -9.84 2.96
C ILE A 187 -4.66 -11.20 3.09
N PHE A 188 -5.96 -11.26 2.78
CA PHE A 188 -6.73 -12.50 2.85
C PHE A 188 -6.25 -13.54 1.82
N PHE A 189 -5.87 -13.10 0.61
CA PHE A 189 -5.30 -13.97 -0.41
C PHE A 189 -3.94 -14.54 0.02
N SER A 190 -3.12 -13.71 0.64
CA SER A 190 -1.80 -14.09 1.18
C SER A 190 -1.95 -15.15 2.26
N PHE A 191 -2.91 -14.95 3.17
CA PHE A 191 -3.24 -15.93 4.19
C PHE A 191 -3.69 -17.25 3.57
N PHE A 192 -4.63 -17.21 2.62
CA PHE A 192 -5.13 -18.42 1.95
C PHE A 192 -4.00 -19.20 1.29
N LEU A 193 -3.20 -18.56 0.45
CA LEU A 193 -2.18 -19.24 -0.33
C LEU A 193 -1.03 -19.72 0.56
N SER A 194 -0.59 -18.91 1.53
CA SER A 194 0.43 -19.31 2.50
C SER A 194 -0.03 -20.52 3.33
N ALA A 195 -1.30 -20.53 3.76
CA ALA A 195 -1.91 -21.69 4.43
C ALA A 195 -2.00 -22.93 3.53
N LYS A 196 -2.30 -22.79 2.23
CA LYS A 196 -2.31 -23.92 1.29
C LYS A 196 -0.92 -24.50 1.07
N VAL A 197 0.09 -23.65 0.92
CA VAL A 197 1.49 -24.08 0.80
C VAL A 197 1.92 -24.82 2.07
N GLY A 198 1.58 -24.30 3.26
CA GLY A 198 1.85 -24.97 4.53
C GLY A 198 1.16 -26.35 4.64
N VAL A 199 -0.09 -26.47 4.19
CA VAL A 199 -0.81 -27.76 4.16
C VAL A 199 -0.14 -28.75 3.20
N TRP A 200 0.34 -28.29 2.04
CA TRP A 200 1.10 -29.15 1.12
C TRP A 200 2.42 -29.64 1.72
N GLY A 201 3.03 -28.84 2.60
CA GLY A 201 4.19 -29.22 3.42
C GLY A 201 3.87 -30.11 4.62
N GLY A 202 2.61 -30.52 4.80
CA GLY A 202 2.18 -31.37 5.92
C GLY A 202 1.84 -30.62 7.21
N ALA A 203 1.89 -29.29 7.22
CA ALA A 203 1.54 -28.49 8.39
C ALA A 203 0.02 -28.27 8.51
N TYR A 204 -0.47 -28.10 9.74
CA TYR A 204 -1.82 -27.62 9.95
C TYR A 204 -1.95 -26.16 9.47
N TRP A 205 -3.05 -25.83 8.78
CA TRP A 205 -3.19 -24.55 8.06
C TRP A 205 -3.07 -23.29 8.92
N ILE A 206 -3.31 -23.37 10.24
CA ILE A 206 -3.11 -22.24 11.18
C ILE A 206 -1.61 -21.99 11.44
N ASN A 207 -0.78 -23.02 11.32
CA ASN A 207 0.66 -22.96 11.53
C ASN A 207 1.40 -22.53 10.25
N PHE A 208 0.71 -21.93 9.29
CA PHE A 208 1.30 -21.44 8.05
C PHE A 208 2.45 -20.45 8.28
N SER A 209 2.44 -19.72 9.41
CA SER A 209 3.51 -18.80 9.79
C SER A 209 4.77 -19.48 10.32
N ASN A 210 4.71 -20.78 10.65
CA ASN A 210 5.88 -21.52 11.15
C ASN A 210 6.97 -21.61 10.09
N HIS A 211 6.62 -21.58 8.81
CA HIS A 211 7.58 -21.52 7.71
C HIS A 211 7.32 -20.25 6.89
N PRO A 212 8.06 -19.16 7.15
CA PRO A 212 7.86 -17.88 6.46
C PRO A 212 7.96 -17.98 4.94
N GLU A 213 8.66 -18.98 4.40
CA GLU A 213 8.76 -19.22 2.95
C GLU A 213 7.41 -19.46 2.27
N ASN A 214 6.37 -19.86 3.02
CA ASN A 214 5.02 -20.03 2.50
C ASN A 214 4.46 -18.75 1.85
N PHE A 215 5.02 -17.58 2.16
CA PHE A 215 4.64 -16.30 1.54
C PHE A 215 5.35 -15.99 0.22
N PHE A 216 6.45 -16.66 -0.13
CA PHE A 216 7.17 -16.39 -1.38
C PHE A 216 6.33 -16.60 -2.64
N PRO A 217 5.51 -17.67 -2.76
CA PRO A 217 4.61 -17.82 -3.90
C PRO A 217 3.65 -16.64 -4.04
N VAL A 218 3.15 -16.11 -2.92
CA VAL A 218 2.27 -14.93 -2.91
C VAL A 218 3.03 -13.71 -3.42
N ALA A 219 4.21 -13.45 -2.88
CA ALA A 219 5.03 -12.31 -3.25
C ALA A 219 5.36 -12.31 -4.75
N LEU A 220 5.65 -13.49 -5.32
CA LEU A 220 5.89 -13.68 -6.74
C LEU A 220 4.64 -13.39 -7.59
N ILE A 221 3.48 -13.92 -7.22
CA ILE A 221 2.22 -13.66 -7.94
C ILE A 221 1.92 -12.16 -7.95
N LEU A 222 2.03 -11.47 -6.81
CA LEU A 222 1.80 -10.03 -6.72
C LEU A 222 2.83 -9.22 -7.51
N PHE A 223 4.09 -9.67 -7.53
CA PHE A 223 5.14 -9.06 -8.35
C PHE A 223 4.77 -9.12 -9.84
N LEU A 224 4.35 -10.29 -10.32
CA LEU A 224 3.94 -10.48 -11.71
C LEU A 224 2.70 -9.64 -12.05
N LEU A 225 1.70 -9.61 -11.17
CA LEU A 225 0.50 -8.77 -11.32
C LEU A 225 0.82 -7.27 -11.37
N SER A 226 1.92 -6.84 -10.74
CA SER A 226 2.33 -5.42 -10.75
C SER A 226 2.81 -4.91 -12.11
N PHE A 227 3.16 -5.81 -13.05
CA PHE A 227 3.54 -5.46 -14.42
C PHE A 227 2.35 -5.37 -15.38
N ILE A 228 1.17 -5.83 -14.96
CA ILE A 228 -0.05 -5.71 -15.76
C ILE A 228 -0.42 -4.23 -15.84
N ASN A 229 -0.91 -3.80 -17.01
CA ASN A 229 -1.33 -2.42 -17.20
C ASN A 229 -2.61 -2.12 -16.41
N HIS A 230 -2.47 -1.42 -15.29
CA HIS A 230 -3.57 -0.97 -14.44
C HIS A 230 -4.06 0.45 -14.79
N SER A 231 -3.91 0.92 -16.04
CA SER A 231 -4.23 2.30 -16.46
C SER A 231 -5.62 2.81 -16.07
N LYS A 232 -6.59 1.90 -15.93
CA LYS A 232 -7.96 2.21 -15.49
C LYS A 232 -8.08 2.49 -13.98
N TYR A 233 -7.15 1.99 -13.17
CA TYR A 233 -7.21 1.99 -11.71
C TYR A 233 -6.08 2.82 -11.12
N THR A 234 -6.43 3.73 -10.22
CA THR A 234 -5.47 4.71 -9.72
C THR A 234 -4.53 4.09 -8.68
N ASN A 235 -3.26 3.96 -9.03
CA ASN A 235 -2.18 3.46 -8.15
C ASN A 235 -2.38 2.02 -7.64
N PHE A 236 -3.10 1.16 -8.37
CA PHE A 236 -3.24 -0.25 -8.00
C PHE A 236 -1.91 -1.00 -8.17
N ASP A 237 -1.17 -0.67 -9.22
CA ASP A 237 0.18 -1.14 -9.48
C ASP A 237 1.12 -0.89 -8.29
N VAL A 238 1.04 0.30 -7.69
CA VAL A 238 1.80 0.67 -6.48
C VAL A 238 1.44 -0.22 -5.30
N VAL A 239 0.15 -0.52 -5.07
CA VAL A 239 -0.30 -1.41 -3.99
C VAL A 239 0.26 -2.82 -4.19
N TYR A 240 0.18 -3.36 -5.42
CA TYR A 240 0.75 -4.68 -5.74
C TYR A 240 2.27 -4.73 -5.50
N ARG A 241 3.02 -3.70 -5.92
CA ARG A 241 4.47 -3.62 -5.68
C ARG A 241 4.80 -3.57 -4.19
N TYR A 242 4.10 -2.73 -3.42
CA TYR A 242 4.33 -2.63 -1.97
C TYR A 242 4.10 -3.97 -1.26
N PHE A 243 2.94 -4.60 -1.48
CA PHE A 243 2.64 -5.87 -0.82
C PHE A 243 3.55 -7.01 -1.30
N SER A 244 3.90 -7.04 -2.59
CA SER A 244 4.86 -8.01 -3.12
C SER A 244 6.22 -7.91 -2.42
N MET A 245 6.79 -6.70 -2.33
CA MET A 245 8.06 -6.47 -1.66
C MET A 245 7.97 -6.78 -0.17
N PHE A 246 6.88 -6.38 0.49
CA PHE A 246 6.67 -6.64 1.91
C PHE A 246 6.61 -8.14 2.21
N LEU A 247 5.82 -8.89 1.44
CA LEU A 247 5.65 -10.35 1.59
C LEU A 247 6.88 -11.14 1.14
N PHE A 248 7.81 -10.52 0.42
CA PHE A 248 9.12 -11.11 0.13
C PHE A 248 10.12 -10.81 1.25
N PHE A 249 10.35 -9.53 1.56
CA PHE A 249 11.41 -9.13 2.48
C PHE A 249 11.12 -9.50 3.93
N LEU A 250 9.86 -9.54 4.36
CA LEU A 250 9.53 -9.90 5.74
C LEU A 250 9.91 -11.35 6.05
N PRO A 251 9.54 -12.38 5.25
CA PRO A 251 10.07 -13.73 5.43
C PRO A 251 11.60 -13.83 5.35
N VAL A 252 12.23 -13.14 4.38
CA VAL A 252 13.69 -13.11 4.25
C VAL A 252 14.33 -12.55 5.52
N LEU A 253 13.77 -11.49 6.09
CA LEU A 253 14.24 -10.90 7.34
C LEU A 253 14.13 -11.88 8.50
N ILE A 254 13.01 -12.58 8.64
CA ILE A 254 12.82 -13.56 9.72
C ILE A 254 13.85 -14.70 9.56
N LEU A 255 13.95 -15.29 8.36
CA LEU A 255 14.85 -16.41 8.07
C LEU A 255 16.33 -16.03 8.12
N SER A 256 16.67 -14.76 7.92
CA SER A 256 18.03 -14.24 8.08
C SER A 256 18.52 -14.17 9.54
N ASN A 257 17.62 -14.39 10.50
CA ASN A 257 17.89 -14.32 11.95
C ASN A 257 17.47 -15.58 12.72
N ASN A 258 16.70 -16.46 12.09
CA ASN A 258 16.30 -17.73 12.68
C ASN A 258 16.18 -18.73 11.52
N GLY A 259 17.27 -19.44 11.24
CA GLY A 259 17.31 -20.42 10.15
C GLY A 259 16.55 -21.70 10.46
N SER A 260 16.32 -22.03 11.75
CA SER A 260 15.67 -23.29 12.16
C SER A 260 14.25 -23.49 11.64
N ILE A 261 13.55 -22.40 11.33
CA ILE A 261 12.17 -22.44 10.84
C ILE A 261 12.07 -22.55 9.31
N SER A 262 13.20 -22.73 8.63
CA SER A 262 13.23 -22.89 7.18
C SER A 262 12.82 -24.29 6.74
N TYR A 263 12.29 -24.42 5.53
CA TYR A 263 12.14 -25.73 4.88
C TYR A 263 13.48 -26.31 4.38
N ILE A 264 14.51 -25.47 4.27
CA ILE A 264 15.81 -25.88 3.73
C ILE A 264 16.53 -26.73 4.78
N ASN A 265 16.89 -27.97 4.42
CA ASN A 265 17.64 -28.87 5.29
C ASN A 265 19.15 -28.63 5.20
N LEU A 266 19.60 -27.48 5.70
CA LEU A 266 21.00 -27.10 5.84
C LEU A 266 21.29 -26.70 7.30
N ALA A 267 22.57 -26.50 7.64
CA ALA A 267 22.93 -25.93 8.93
C ALA A 267 22.29 -24.54 9.09
N GLU A 268 21.78 -24.25 10.29
CA GLU A 268 21.06 -23.01 10.61
C GLU A 268 21.87 -21.76 10.21
N ASP A 269 23.15 -21.72 10.56
CA ASP A 269 24.06 -20.61 10.20
C ASP A 269 24.16 -20.39 8.68
N SER A 270 24.10 -21.47 7.90
CA SER A 270 24.18 -21.40 6.43
C SER A 270 22.89 -20.85 5.83
N ILE A 271 21.74 -21.21 6.39
CA ILE A 271 20.42 -20.70 6.00
C ILE A 271 20.32 -19.23 6.32
N GLU A 272 20.71 -18.84 7.53
CA GLU A 272 20.73 -17.44 7.93
C GLU A 272 21.64 -16.62 7.02
N GLY A 273 22.87 -17.08 6.77
CA GLY A 273 23.80 -16.42 5.85
C GLY A 273 23.23 -16.29 4.43
N PHE A 274 22.56 -17.33 3.92
CA PHE A 274 21.93 -17.31 2.61
C PHE A 274 20.83 -16.24 2.51
N TYR A 275 19.90 -16.20 3.48
CA TYR A 275 18.83 -15.20 3.49
C TYR A 275 19.35 -13.79 3.78
N GLN A 276 20.48 -13.63 4.50
CA GLN A 276 21.15 -12.35 4.63
C GLN A 276 21.65 -11.81 3.29
N VAL A 277 22.35 -12.64 2.52
CA VAL A 277 22.85 -12.27 1.19
C VAL A 277 21.68 -11.92 0.27
N ILE A 278 20.61 -12.71 0.27
CA ILE A 278 19.37 -12.41 -0.47
C ILE A 278 18.79 -11.07 -0.03
N GLY A 279 18.65 -10.83 1.28
CA GLY A 279 18.08 -9.60 1.83
C GLY A 279 18.80 -8.35 1.36
N PHE A 280 20.14 -8.32 1.48
CA PHE A 280 20.94 -7.20 1.02
C PHE A 280 20.97 -7.06 -0.51
N ALA A 281 21.12 -8.17 -1.24
CA ALA A 281 21.18 -8.13 -2.70
C ALA A 281 19.88 -7.61 -3.31
N PHE A 282 18.73 -8.15 -2.89
CA PHE A 282 17.43 -7.75 -3.43
C PHE A 282 17.02 -6.35 -2.99
N SER A 283 17.36 -5.91 -1.77
CA SER A 283 17.08 -4.54 -1.34
C SER A 283 17.92 -3.51 -2.09
N ALA A 284 19.21 -3.77 -2.30
CA ALA A 284 20.07 -2.94 -3.14
C ALA A 284 19.58 -2.91 -4.60
N PHE A 285 19.18 -4.07 -5.13
CA PHE A 285 18.61 -4.17 -6.48
C PHE A 285 17.29 -3.40 -6.63
N ALA A 286 16.42 -3.47 -5.62
CA ALA A 286 15.18 -2.69 -5.59
C ALA A 286 15.45 -1.18 -5.58
N ILE A 287 16.43 -0.72 -4.79
CA ILE A 287 16.87 0.70 -4.78
C ILE A 287 17.35 1.10 -6.18
N TYR A 288 18.22 0.29 -6.80
CA TYR A 288 18.75 0.57 -8.13
C TYR A 288 17.66 0.63 -9.21
N ILE A 289 16.78 -0.38 -9.27
CA ILE A 289 15.66 -0.38 -10.23
C ILE A 289 14.70 0.77 -9.95
N GLY A 290 14.39 1.02 -8.68
CA GLY A 290 13.50 2.09 -8.25
C GLY A 290 13.98 3.45 -8.75
N ILE A 291 15.27 3.75 -8.59
CA ILE A 291 15.89 4.99 -9.10
C ILE A 291 15.87 5.02 -10.62
N LYS A 292 16.29 3.93 -11.28
CA LYS A 292 16.39 3.86 -12.76
C LYS A 292 15.04 4.05 -13.44
N LYS A 293 13.96 3.52 -12.85
CA LYS A 293 12.60 3.59 -13.40
C LYS A 293 11.75 4.74 -12.80
N GLY A 294 12.30 5.53 -11.88
CA GLY A 294 11.55 6.59 -11.19
C GLY A 294 10.45 6.08 -10.26
N LEU A 295 10.52 4.83 -9.80
CA LEU A 295 9.55 4.21 -8.90
C LEU A 295 9.92 4.51 -7.44
N SER A 296 9.37 5.61 -6.91
CA SER A 296 9.63 6.08 -5.55
C SER A 296 9.30 5.02 -4.48
N GLU A 297 8.21 4.28 -4.67
CA GLU A 297 7.72 3.25 -3.77
C GLU A 297 8.70 2.07 -3.64
N VAL A 298 9.27 1.62 -4.76
CA VAL A 298 10.24 0.52 -4.80
C VAL A 298 11.54 0.97 -4.14
N THR A 299 11.97 2.21 -4.42
CA THR A 299 13.16 2.80 -3.81
C THR A 299 13.00 2.92 -2.30
N ASN A 300 11.86 3.43 -1.82
CA ASN A 300 11.59 3.62 -0.40
C ASN A 300 11.51 2.27 0.33
N MET A 301 10.82 1.28 -0.25
CA MET A 301 10.71 -0.04 0.37
C MET A 301 12.06 -0.76 0.39
N GLY A 302 12.84 -0.67 -0.69
CA GLY A 302 14.22 -1.17 -0.73
C GLY A 302 15.10 -0.52 0.34
N ASN A 303 15.04 0.81 0.49
CA ASN A 303 15.77 1.54 1.54
C ASN A 303 15.37 1.10 2.95
N VAL A 304 14.07 1.02 3.24
CA VAL A 304 13.56 0.61 4.56
C VAL A 304 14.09 -0.77 4.93
N PHE A 305 13.93 -1.76 4.04
CA PHE A 305 14.42 -3.11 4.33
C PHE A 305 15.93 -3.20 4.36
N PHE A 306 16.67 -2.49 3.49
CA PHE A 306 18.13 -2.43 3.54
C PHE A 306 18.63 -1.94 4.91
N VAL A 307 18.03 -0.86 5.41
CA VAL A 307 18.36 -0.31 6.74
C VAL A 307 17.99 -1.29 7.85
N ILE A 308 16.82 -1.94 7.78
CA ILE A 308 16.42 -2.95 8.76
C ILE A 308 17.40 -4.13 8.76
N PHE A 309 17.77 -4.68 7.60
CA PHE A 309 18.76 -5.77 7.51
C PHE A 309 20.11 -5.34 8.11
N LEU A 310 20.59 -4.14 7.76
CA LEU A 310 21.84 -3.61 8.29
C LEU A 310 21.80 -3.45 9.82
N TYR A 311 20.73 -2.84 10.34
CA TYR A 311 20.54 -2.64 11.77
C TYR A 311 20.51 -3.98 12.53
N THR A 312 19.73 -4.94 12.05
CA THR A 312 19.63 -6.25 12.71
C THR A 312 20.97 -6.98 12.70
N LYS A 313 21.77 -6.87 11.64
CA LYS A 313 23.11 -7.47 11.62
C LYS A 313 24.06 -6.80 12.60
N PHE A 314 24.11 -5.46 12.65
CA PHE A 314 24.90 -4.77 13.66
C PHE A 314 24.50 -5.19 15.08
N PHE A 315 23.20 -5.27 15.35
CA PHE A 315 22.70 -5.75 16.63
C PHE A 315 23.20 -7.17 16.93
N ASN A 316 23.01 -8.13 16.03
CA ASN A 316 23.44 -9.51 16.26
C ASN A 316 24.96 -9.64 16.48
N TRP A 317 25.78 -8.89 15.75
CA TRP A 317 27.24 -8.99 15.85
C TRP A 317 27.83 -8.30 17.07
N TRP A 318 27.30 -7.13 17.44
CA TRP A 318 28.01 -6.23 18.36
C TRP A 318 27.27 -5.95 19.67
N TRP A 319 25.96 -6.19 19.74
CA TRP A 319 25.15 -5.78 20.90
C TRP A 319 25.66 -6.33 22.22
N ASN A 320 26.02 -7.62 22.25
CA ASN A 320 26.51 -8.29 23.45
C ASN A 320 28.03 -8.12 23.64
N TRP A 321 28.76 -7.72 22.60
CA TRP A 321 30.23 -7.70 22.60
C TRP A 321 30.82 -6.39 23.10
N MET A 322 30.14 -5.25 22.90
CA MET A 322 30.68 -3.92 23.25
C MET A 322 29.72 -3.08 24.10
N PRO A 323 30.22 -2.07 24.83
CA PRO A 323 29.37 -1.11 25.51
C PRO A 323 28.43 -0.39 24.54
N LYS A 324 27.18 -0.14 24.99
CA LYS A 324 26.11 0.43 24.16
C LYS A 324 26.47 1.75 23.48
N TYR A 325 27.28 2.60 24.14
CA TYR A 325 27.72 3.86 23.54
C TYR A 325 28.65 3.66 22.34
N ILE A 326 29.52 2.64 22.36
CA ILE A 326 30.40 2.28 21.23
C ILE A 326 29.56 1.73 20.08
N PHE A 327 28.58 0.87 20.40
CA PHE A 327 27.64 0.32 19.42
C PHE A 327 26.93 1.44 18.63
N PHE A 328 26.33 2.41 19.33
CA PHE A 328 25.66 3.53 18.67
C PHE A 328 26.64 4.45 17.92
N LEU A 329 27.88 4.61 18.41
CA LEU A 329 28.92 5.36 17.70
C LEU A 329 29.26 4.72 16.35
N ILE A 330 29.44 3.39 16.31
CA ILE A 330 29.75 2.65 15.08
C ILE A 330 28.58 2.73 14.08
N ILE A 331 27.35 2.62 14.56
CA ILE A 331 26.16 2.82 13.71
C ILE A 331 26.18 4.22 13.10
N GLY A 332 26.44 5.26 13.91
CA GLY A 332 26.52 6.64 13.45
C GLY A 332 27.60 6.84 12.39
N ILE A 333 28.82 6.33 12.62
CA ILE A 333 29.92 6.41 11.65
C ILE A 333 29.58 5.67 10.36
N SER A 334 28.98 4.48 10.46
CA SER A 334 28.55 3.70 9.29
C SER A 334 27.50 4.44 8.46
N ALA A 335 26.53 5.09 9.11
CA ALA A 335 25.53 5.90 8.44
C ALA A 335 26.14 7.12 7.73
N VAL A 336 27.08 7.82 8.38
CA VAL A 336 27.82 8.94 7.76
C VAL A 336 28.61 8.45 6.55
N PHE A 337 29.26 7.30 6.64
CA PHE A 337 30.01 6.71 5.54
C PHE A 337 29.11 6.36 4.35
N ILE A 338 27.96 5.73 4.59
CA ILE A 338 26.95 5.45 3.55
C ILE A 338 26.47 6.75 2.91
N LEU A 339 26.20 7.79 3.71
CA LEU A 339 25.80 9.11 3.20
C LEU A 339 26.87 9.72 2.28
N MET A 340 28.15 9.59 2.62
CA MET A 340 29.26 10.05 1.78
C MET A 340 29.29 9.31 0.43
N ILE A 341 29.10 7.98 0.44
CA ILE A 341 29.02 7.18 -0.80
C ILE A 341 27.85 7.64 -1.65
N LEU A 342 26.65 7.75 -1.07
CA LEU A 342 25.46 8.19 -1.80
C LEU A 342 25.62 9.61 -2.37
N LYS A 343 26.25 10.51 -1.63
CA LYS A 343 26.57 11.87 -2.11
C LYS A 343 27.54 11.84 -3.29
N ARG A 344 28.55 10.97 -3.24
CA ARG A 344 29.50 10.77 -4.36
C ARG A 344 28.79 10.21 -5.59
N VAL A 345 28.01 9.15 -5.45
CA VAL A 345 27.23 8.57 -6.56
C VAL A 345 26.27 9.61 -7.17
N ARG A 346 25.55 10.37 -6.35
CA ARG A 346 24.70 11.47 -6.81
C ARG A 346 25.48 12.52 -7.59
N SER A 347 26.68 12.88 -7.13
CA SER A 347 27.51 13.88 -7.81
C SER A 347 27.98 13.42 -9.20
N GLU A 348 28.37 12.15 -9.34
CA GLU A 348 28.78 11.56 -10.62
C GLU A 348 27.60 11.47 -11.61
N LEU A 349 26.42 11.07 -11.13
CA LEU A 349 25.20 11.08 -11.94
C LEU A 349 24.83 12.50 -12.43
N LEU A 350 25.04 13.52 -11.61
CA LEU A 350 24.81 14.91 -11.99
C LEU A 350 25.83 15.42 -13.02
N LYS A 351 27.11 15.03 -12.90
CA LYS A 351 28.14 15.37 -13.88
C LYS A 351 27.84 14.78 -15.25
N GLY A 352 27.55 13.47 -15.31
CA GLY A 352 27.21 12.81 -16.59
C GLY A 352 25.96 13.39 -17.23
N LYS A 353 25.01 13.94 -16.46
CA LYS A 353 23.85 14.64 -17.02
C LYS A 353 24.20 16.03 -17.59
N ARG A 354 25.15 16.75 -17.00
CA ARG A 354 25.63 18.04 -17.51
C ARG A 354 26.44 17.89 -18.79
N GLU A 355 27.28 16.85 -18.88
CA GLU A 355 28.08 16.57 -20.08
C GLU A 355 27.22 16.14 -21.28
N ASN A 356 26.02 15.59 -21.07
CA ASN A 356 25.08 15.26 -22.14
C ASN A 356 24.19 16.45 -22.57
N LEU A 357 24.25 17.59 -21.87
CA LEU A 357 23.47 18.80 -22.16
C LEU A 357 24.31 19.92 -22.81
N LEU A 358 25.63 19.76 -22.82
CA LEU A 358 26.60 20.54 -23.59
C LEU A 358 26.92 19.78 -24.88
#